data_AF-W9GBA9-F1
#
_entry.id   AF-W9GBA9-F1
#
_cell.length_a   1.000
_cell.length_b   1.000
_cell.length_c   1.000
_cell.angle_alpha   90.00
_cell.angle_beta   90.00
_cell.angle_gamma   90.00
#
_symmetry.space_group_name_H-M   'P 1'
#
loop_
_entity.id
_entity.type
_entity.pdbx_description
1 polymer ?
#
loop_
_entity_poly.entity_id
_entity_poly.type
_entity_poly.pdbx_seq_one_letter_code
_entity_poly.pdbx_strand_id
1 'polypeptide(L)' 'MPLVELVRGEIDGFLAERYFAWDHAPWVLLVEEAGGRFTDRTGGHATDRGGGLYSNARLHPQLLAALDYPVRPVHP' A
#
# COMPACT_ATOMS: atom_id res chain seq x y z
N MET A 1 11.55 4.02 10.69
CA MET A 1 10.46 4.61 9.88
C MET A 1 9.82 3.47 9.09
N PRO A 2 8.53 3.14 9.31
CA PRO A 2 7.94 1.89 8.80
C PRO A 2 8.09 1.65 7.29
N LEU A 3 7.98 2.69 6.47
CA LEU A 3 8.11 2.55 5.02
C LEU A 3 9.56 2.28 4.57
N VAL A 4 10.56 2.75 5.33
CA VAL A 4 11.97 2.40 5.09
C VAL A 4 12.22 0.93 5.46
N GLU A 5 11.69 0.51 6.60
CA GLU A 5 11.76 -0.88 7.07
C GLU A 5 11.10 -1.83 6.05
N LEU A 6 9.95 -1.43 5.49
CA LEU A 6 9.26 -2.20 4.46
C LEU A 6 10.08 -2.36 3.18
N VAL A 7 10.64 -1.25 2.65
CA VAL A 7 11.48 -1.28 1.44
C VAL A 7 12.73 -2.16 1.61
N ARG A 8 13.24 -2.27 2.84
CA ARG A 8 14.38 -3.14 3.17
C ARG A 8 14.00 -4.59 3.45
N GLY A 9 12.71 -4.92 3.49
CA GLY A 9 12.21 -6.25 3.84
C GLY A 9 12.30 -6.57 5.33
N GLU A 10 12.37 -5.56 6.19
CA GLU A 10 12.41 -5.71 7.65
C GLU A 10 10.99 -5.90 8.24
N ILE A 11 9.97 -5.33 7.58
CA ILE A 11 8.55 -5.57 7.88
C ILE A 11 7.81 -5.94 6.60
N ASP A 12 6.65 -6.60 6.75
CA ASP A 12 5.88 -7.09 5.61
C ASP A 12 4.76 -6.16 5.16
N GLY A 13 4.30 -5.26 6.03
CA GLY A 13 3.20 -4.36 5.71
C GLY A 13 3.07 -3.19 6.68
N PHE A 14 2.49 -2.10 6.18
CA PHE A 14 2.23 -0.88 6.92
C PHE A 14 0.92 -0.25 6.46
N LEU A 15 -0.02 -0.10 7.40
CA LEU A 15 -1.28 0.59 7.17
C LEU A 15 -1.08 2.08 7.47
N ALA A 16 -0.98 2.89 6.42
CA ALA A 16 -0.78 4.33 6.54
C ALA A 16 -2.12 5.06 6.51
N GLU A 17 -2.39 5.87 7.53
CA GLU A 17 -3.65 6.61 7.68
C GLU A 17 -3.42 8.10 7.89
N ARG A 18 -4.33 8.93 7.37
CA ARG A 18 -4.36 10.40 7.54
C ARG A 18 -3.14 11.10 6.93
N TYR A 19 -2.63 10.57 5.83
CA TYR A 19 -1.54 11.15 5.06
C TYR A 19 -2.10 12.01 3.93
N PHE A 20 -1.37 13.04 3.52
CA PHE A 20 -1.71 13.83 2.33
C PHE A 20 -1.13 13.18 1.07
N ALA A 21 -1.60 13.63 -0.10
CA ALA A 21 -1.16 13.10 -1.39
C ALA A 21 0.38 13.19 -1.58
N TRP A 22 1.00 14.29 -1.13
CA TRP A 22 2.45 14.47 -1.20
C TRP A 22 3.23 13.58 -0.22
N ASP A 23 2.60 13.13 0.88
CA ASP A 23 3.23 12.17 1.78
C ASP A 23 3.23 10.78 1.14
N HIS A 24 2.16 10.41 0.42
CA HIS A 24 2.02 9.09 -0.21
C HIS A 24 2.81 8.93 -1.51
N ALA A 25 2.76 9.94 -2.40
CA ALA A 25 3.28 9.87 -3.75
C ALA A 25 4.72 9.31 -3.87
N PRO A 26 5.71 9.78 -3.08
CA PRO A 26 7.07 9.23 -3.19
C PRO A 26 7.16 7.79 -2.68
N TRP A 27 6.40 7.43 -1.65
CA TRP A 27 6.47 6.10 -1.06
C TRP A 27 5.80 5.03 -1.91
N VAL A 28 4.75 5.37 -2.65
CA VAL A 28 4.15 4.42 -3.61
C VAL A 28 5.20 3.96 -4.62
N LEU A 29 5.91 4.90 -5.25
CA LEU A 29 6.97 4.57 -6.21
C LEU A 29 8.09 3.74 -5.56
N LEU A 30 8.62 4.17 -4.41
CA LEU A 30 9.74 3.47 -3.75
C LEU A 30 9.38 2.04 -3.33
N VAL A 31 8.17 1.84 -2.81
CA VAL A 31 7.70 0.51 -2.41
C VAL A 31 7.50 -0.39 -3.63
N GLU A 32 6.94 0.13 -4.73
CA GLU A 32 6.71 -0.66 -5.95
C GLU A 32 8.02 -1.05 -6.65
N GLU A 33 9.00 -0.15 -6.74
CA GLU A 33 10.34 -0.46 -7.28
C GLU A 33 11.10 -1.47 -6.42
N ALA A 34 10.80 -1.54 -5.12
CA ALA A 34 11.30 -2.57 -4.22
C ALA A 34 10.51 -3.90 -4.32
N GLY A 35 9.53 -4.00 -5.22
CA GLY A 35 8.69 -5.20 -5.42
C GLY A 35 7.50 -5.30 -4.48
N GLY A 36 7.17 -4.24 -3.76
CA GLY A 36 5.99 -4.13 -2.91
C GLY A 36 4.72 -3.72 -3.68
N ARG A 37 3.66 -3.45 -2.92
CA ARG A 37 2.34 -3.03 -3.42
C ARG A 37 1.74 -1.96 -2.52
N PHE A 38 0.94 -1.08 -3.13
CA PHE A 38 0.07 -0.13 -2.46
C PHE A 38 -1.37 -0.31 -2.91
N THR A 39 -2.31 -0.31 -1.97
CA THR A 39 -3.75 -0.22 -2.25
C THR A 39 -4.37 0.87 -1.38
N ASP A 40 -5.06 1.80 -2.02
CA ASP A 40 -5.79 2.86 -1.33
C ASP A 40 -7.04 2.33 -0.61
N ARG A 41 -7.67 3.13 0.25
CA ARG A 41 -8.88 2.71 1.00
C ARG A 41 -10.10 2.33 0.15
N THR A 42 -10.09 2.65 -1.14
CA THR A 42 -11.15 2.34 -2.12
C THR A 42 -10.82 1.12 -2.97
N GLY A 43 -9.70 0.44 -2.69
CA GLY A 43 -9.27 -0.74 -3.46
C GLY A 43 -8.54 -0.37 -4.74
N GLY A 44 -8.20 0.91 -4.91
CA GLY A 44 -7.48 1.44 -6.05
C GLY A 44 -6.02 1.76 -5.72
N HIS A 45 -5.46 2.69 -6.48
CA HIS A 45 -4.06 3.12 -6.38
C HIS A 45 -3.90 4.64 -6.17
N ALA A 46 -5.00 5.35 -5.89
CA ALA A 46 -4.99 6.80 -5.75
C ALA A 46 -4.30 7.25 -4.46
N THR A 47 -3.37 8.19 -4.58
CA THR A 47 -2.57 8.73 -3.46
C THR A 47 -3.31 9.78 -2.63
N ASP A 48 -4.46 10.26 -3.09
CA ASP A 48 -5.26 11.33 -2.47
C ASP A 48 -6.43 10.82 -1.60
N ARG A 49 -6.49 9.50 -1.33
CA ARG A 49 -7.56 8.87 -0.52
C ARG A 49 -7.28 8.86 0.98
N GLY A 50 -6.30 9.65 1.42
CA GLY A 50 -5.98 9.88 2.83
C GLY A 50 -5.35 8.69 3.56
N GLY A 51 -4.91 7.67 2.83
CA GLY A 51 -4.36 6.44 3.41
C GLY A 51 -4.38 5.26 2.45
N GLY A 52 -3.68 4.20 2.85
CA GLY A 52 -3.68 2.92 2.15
C GLY A 52 -2.75 1.89 2.80
N LEU A 53 -2.87 0.66 2.32
CA LEU A 53 -2.03 -0.45 2.74
C LEU A 53 -0.81 -0.52 1.84
N TYR A 54 0.37 -0.43 2.45
CA TYR A 54 1.64 -0.82 1.83
C TYR A 54 2.01 -2.22 2.30
N SER A 55 2.51 -3.09 1.41
CA SER A 55 3.07 -4.37 1.83
C SER A 55 4.01 -4.96 0.78
N ASN A 56 4.70 -6.05 1.14
CA ASN A 56 5.32 -6.91 0.14
C ASN A 56 4.24 -7.52 -0.78
N ALA A 57 4.60 -7.87 -2.02
CA ALA A 57 3.64 -8.42 -2.99
C ALA A 57 3.08 -9.80 -2.61
N ARG A 58 3.81 -10.60 -1.83
CA ARG A 58 3.44 -11.97 -1.47
C ARG A 58 2.26 -12.02 -0.50
N LEU A 59 2.24 -11.09 0.47
CA LEU A 59 1.24 -11.02 1.52
C LEU A 59 0.11 -10.01 1.23
N HIS A 60 0.27 -9.17 0.21
CA HIS A 60 -0.70 -8.11 -0.10
C HIS A 60 -2.14 -8.64 -0.22
N PRO A 61 -2.43 -9.71 -0.99
CA PRO A 61 -3.80 -10.20 -1.12
C PRO A 61 -4.38 -10.72 0.20
N GLN A 62 -3.58 -11.41 1.02
CA GLN A 62 -4.03 -11.87 2.34
C GLN A 62 -4.31 -10.72 3.29
N LEU A 63 -3.47 -9.67 3.26
CA LEU A 63 -3.64 -8.50 4.11
C LEU A 63 -4.89 -7.70 3.71
N LEU A 64 -5.15 -7.53 2.41
CA LEU A 64 -6.39 -6.90 1.94
C LEU A 64 -7.62 -7.67 2.42
N ALA A 65 -7.62 -9.00 2.29
CA ALA A 65 -8.72 -9.83 2.76
C ALA A 65 -8.90 -9.78 4.29
N ALA A 66 -7.80 -9.81 5.05
CA ALA A 66 -7.83 -9.77 6.51
C ALA A 66 -8.32 -8.42 7.07
N LEU A 67 -8.08 -7.34 6.32
CA LEU A 67 -8.50 -5.97 6.67
C LEU A 67 -9.84 -5.57 6.02
N ASP A 68 -10.50 -6.49 5.32
CA ASP A 68 -11.76 -6.27 4.58
C ASP A 68 -11.67 -5.07 3.62
N TYR A 69 -10.52 -4.95 2.92
CA TYR A 69 -10.34 -3.91 1.93
C TYR A 69 -11.23 -4.16 0.72
N PRO A 70 -11.83 -3.09 0.14
CA PRO A 70 -12.58 -3.22 -1.09
C PRO A 70 -11.67 -3.75 -2.22
N VAL A 71 -12.17 -4.75 -2.95
CA VAL A 71 -11.48 -5.31 -4.12
C VAL A 71 -12.05 -4.66 -5.36
N ARG A 72 -11.22 -3.93 -6.11
CA ARG A 72 -11.65 -3.35 -7.37
C ARG A 72 -11.51 -4.40 -8.49
N PRO A 73 -12.58 -4.72 -9.24
CA PRO A 73 -12.46 -5.61 -10.39
C PRO A 73 -11.53 -4.98 -11.41
N VAL A 74 -10.51 -5.74 -11.84
CA VAL A 74 -9.66 -5.34 -12.97
C VAL A 74 -10.56 -5.35 -14.19
N HIS A 75 -10.84 -4.17 -14.75
CA HIS A 75 -11.57 -4.10 -16.00
C HIS A 75 -10.66 -4.66 -17.11
N PRO A 76 -11.11 -5.63 -17.92
CA PRO A 76 -10.34 -6.13 -19.06
C PRO A 76 -10.09 -5.03 -20.10
#